data_AF-A0A067S623-F1
#
_entry.id   AF-A0A067S623-F1
#
_cell.length_a   1.000
_cell.length_b   1.000
_cell.length_c   1.000
_cell.angle_alpha   90.00
_cell.angle_beta   90.00
_cell.angle_gamma   90.00
#
_symmetry.space_group_name_H-M   'P 1'
#
loop_
_entity.id
_entity.type
_entity.pdbx_description
1 polymer ?
#
loop_
_entity_poly.entity_id
_entity_poly.type
_entity_poly.pdbx_seq_one_letter_code
_entity_poly.pdbx_strand_id
1 'polypeptide(L)'
;EVVASLQGIICKRELPPFRVPFRTARQVKYVRQGVTITALGDSVFDTVGATVAEVHTLFGRIVGDERLQDCSIYATFEEHAAVEMSNRYFTPRREAGSATGRLLGEDIDPLGILTKAAGTEYIHTEDNEVYYYERRGKNESDQRFASVLPVIFQVGDIVEVQVSFALLPLREGKLKTCMILRSISLLDGSQTQAASVLSLSSKMKEPATARVTLKRRVGYHEEQESATRAKFSHMEID
;
A
#
# COMPACT_ATOMS: atom_id res chain seq x y z
N GLU A 1 -14.69 -5.58 18.70
CA GLU A 1 -13.88 -4.58 17.97
C GLU A 1 -14.83 -3.65 17.23
N VAL A 2 -14.57 -2.34 17.24
CA VAL A 2 -15.34 -1.38 16.43
C VAL A 2 -14.51 -1.08 15.18
N VAL A 3 -15.15 -1.11 14.01
CA VAL A 3 -14.55 -0.79 12.72
C VAL A 3 -15.22 0.48 12.19
N ALA A 4 -14.41 1.49 11.89
CA ALA A 4 -14.85 2.74 11.28
C ALA A 4 -14.33 2.84 9.84
N SER A 5 -15.13 3.40 8.95
CA SER A 5 -14.70 3.73 7.58
C SER A 5 -14.33 5.19 7.49
N LEU A 6 -13.28 5.50 6.74
CA LEU A 6 -12.84 6.85 6.46
C LEU A 6 -12.31 6.95 5.04
N GLN A 7 -12.51 8.11 4.41
CA GLN A 7 -12.09 8.36 3.04
C GLN A 7 -11.01 9.42 2.98
N GLY A 8 -10.11 9.31 2.01
CA GLY A 8 -9.13 10.33 1.71
C GLY A 8 -8.12 9.90 0.66
N ILE A 9 -7.10 10.73 0.49
CA ILE A 9 -6.07 10.59 -0.54
C ILE A 9 -4.83 9.97 0.10
N ILE A 10 -4.30 8.90 -0.48
CA ILE A 10 -3.05 8.29 -0.02
C ILE A 10 -1.90 9.29 -0.24
N CYS A 11 -1.24 9.71 0.83
CA CYS A 11 -0.02 10.52 0.75
C CYS A 11 1.26 9.72 1.06
N LYS A 12 1.13 8.60 1.78
CA LYS A 12 2.22 7.64 2.03
C LYS A 12 1.66 6.22 2.05
N ARG A 13 2.43 5.25 1.54
CA ARG A 13 2.08 3.82 1.60
C ARG A 13 3.27 2.94 1.95
N GLU A 14 3.02 1.97 2.81
CA GLU A 14 3.90 0.85 3.14
C GLU A 14 3.10 -0.41 2.84
N LEU A 15 2.88 -0.73 1.55
CA LEU A 15 2.04 -1.85 1.11
C LEU A 15 2.86 -2.92 0.36
N PRO A 16 2.48 -4.20 0.44
CA PRO A 16 3.11 -5.29 -0.30
C PRO A 16 3.04 -5.12 -1.84
N PRO A 17 3.86 -5.85 -2.61
CA PRO A 17 4.78 -6.90 -2.16
C PRO A 17 6.10 -6.38 -1.58
N PHE A 18 6.59 -7.01 -0.52
CA PHE A 18 7.90 -6.70 0.08
C PHE A 18 9.02 -7.39 -0.70
N ARG A 19 9.87 -6.61 -1.36
CA ARG A 19 10.94 -7.13 -2.23
C ARG A 19 12.34 -7.04 -1.62
N VAL A 20 12.48 -6.32 -0.51
CA VAL A 20 13.77 -6.08 0.13
C VAL A 20 13.98 -7.06 1.29
N PRO A 21 15.07 -7.85 1.29
CA PRO A 21 15.38 -8.73 2.40
C PRO A 21 15.62 -7.98 3.71
N PHE A 22 15.17 -8.55 4.82
CA PHE A 22 15.49 -8.04 6.15
C PHE A 22 16.96 -8.27 6.49
N ARG A 23 17.63 -7.24 7.00
CA ARG A 23 19.03 -7.33 7.43
C ARG A 23 19.18 -8.11 8.73
N THR A 24 18.15 -8.07 9.59
CA THR A 24 18.16 -8.78 10.87
C THR A 24 16.77 -9.30 11.22
N ALA A 25 16.70 -10.45 11.91
CA ALA A 25 15.44 -11.01 12.43
C ALA A 25 14.71 -10.06 13.40
N ARG A 26 15.42 -9.12 14.04
CA ARG A 26 14.82 -8.10 14.91
C ARG A 26 13.93 -7.10 14.17
N GLN A 27 14.07 -6.98 12.84
CA GLN A 27 13.23 -6.08 12.04
C GLN A 27 11.83 -6.66 11.82
N VAL A 28 11.69 -7.98 11.87
CA VAL A 28 10.45 -8.70 11.52
C VAL A 28 9.27 -8.32 12.41
N LYS A 29 9.50 -8.12 13.71
CA LYS A 29 8.47 -7.64 14.66
C LYS A 29 7.91 -6.25 14.35
N TYR A 30 8.62 -5.46 13.56
CA TYR A 30 8.23 -4.10 13.20
C TYR A 30 7.71 -4.00 11.77
N VAL A 31 7.62 -5.13 11.05
CA VAL A 31 7.09 -5.15 9.70
C VAL A 31 5.58 -4.95 9.77
N ARG A 32 5.12 -3.97 9.03
CA ARG A 32 3.74 -3.53 9.00
C ARG A 32 3.33 -3.19 7.57
N GLN A 33 2.03 -3.25 7.35
CA GLN A 33 1.37 -2.70 6.18
C GLN A 33 0.53 -1.51 6.61
N GLY A 34 0.58 -0.42 5.86
CA GLY A 34 -0.15 0.77 6.26
C GLY A 34 -0.18 1.85 5.20
N VAL A 35 -1.07 2.81 5.42
CA VAL A 35 -1.21 4.01 4.61
C VAL A 35 -1.30 5.23 5.53
N THR A 36 -0.86 6.36 5.01
CA THR A 36 -1.19 7.67 5.55
C THR A 36 -2.08 8.33 4.53
N ILE A 37 -3.21 8.85 5.00
CA ILE A 37 -4.16 9.55 4.13
C ILE A 37 -4.38 10.99 4.60
N THR A 38 -4.71 11.87 3.66
CA THR A 38 -5.03 13.29 3.88
C THR A 38 -6.25 13.66 3.03
N ALA A 39 -6.88 14.80 3.32
CA ALA A 39 -7.86 15.40 2.43
C ALA A 39 -7.42 16.78 1.90
N LEU A 40 -6.12 17.10 1.96
CA LEU A 40 -5.54 18.33 1.41
C LEU A 40 -6.25 19.61 1.88
N GLY A 41 -6.62 19.64 3.16
CA GLY A 41 -7.30 20.78 3.78
C GLY A 41 -8.83 20.77 3.69
N ASP A 42 -9.45 19.70 3.19
CA ASP A 42 -10.91 19.55 3.26
C ASP A 42 -11.38 19.41 4.71
N SER A 43 -12.41 20.21 5.07
CA SER A 43 -13.03 20.23 6.40
C SER A 43 -13.64 18.90 6.85
N VAL A 44 -13.94 17.97 5.94
CA VAL A 44 -14.36 16.60 6.29
C VAL A 44 -13.30 15.92 7.17
N PHE A 45 -12.02 16.24 6.96
CA PHE A 45 -10.92 15.70 7.75
C PHE A 45 -10.83 16.29 9.17
N ASP A 46 -11.44 17.45 9.43
CA ASP A 46 -11.55 17.99 10.78
C ASP A 46 -12.38 17.06 11.67
N THR A 47 -13.42 16.44 11.10
CA THR A 47 -14.26 15.45 11.79
C THR A 47 -13.45 14.21 12.14
N VAL A 48 -12.63 13.71 11.20
CA VAL A 48 -11.71 12.58 11.45
C VAL A 48 -10.75 12.94 12.57
N GLY A 49 -10.16 14.14 12.53
CA GLY A 49 -9.25 14.61 13.56
C GLY A 49 -9.89 14.69 14.93
N ALA A 50 -11.12 15.23 15.02
CA ALA A 50 -11.90 15.29 16.25
C ALA A 50 -12.24 13.90 16.81
N THR A 51 -12.69 12.97 15.95
CA THR A 51 -12.98 11.58 16.36
C THR A 51 -11.74 10.88 16.92
N VAL A 52 -10.58 11.05 16.28
CA VAL A 52 -9.31 10.49 16.80
C VAL A 52 -8.99 11.07 18.18
N ALA A 53 -9.18 12.37 18.39
CA ALA A 53 -8.94 13.03 19.67
C ALA A 53 -9.89 12.54 20.76
N GLU A 54 -11.17 12.35 20.44
CA GLU A 54 -12.18 11.81 21.35
C GLU A 54 -11.84 10.39 21.78
N VAL A 55 -11.49 9.51 20.84
CA VAL A 55 -11.10 8.12 21.15
C VAL A 55 -9.82 8.09 21.98
N HIS A 56 -8.82 8.91 21.64
CA HIS A 56 -7.59 9.00 22.41
C HIS A 56 -7.85 9.45 23.86
N THR A 57 -8.69 10.48 24.03
CA THR A 57 -9.10 10.99 25.35
C THR A 57 -9.89 9.95 26.14
N LEU A 58 -10.78 9.21 25.48
CA LEU A 58 -11.53 8.12 26.10
C LEU A 58 -10.59 7.04 26.62
N PHE A 59 -9.59 6.65 25.82
CA PHE A 59 -8.58 5.70 26.26
C PHE A 59 -7.76 6.22 27.44
N GLY A 60 -7.37 7.50 27.43
CA GLY A 60 -6.67 8.15 28.55
C GLY A 60 -7.45 8.03 29.86
N ARG A 61 -8.76 8.29 29.82
CA ARG A 61 -9.65 8.10 30.99
C ARG A 61 -9.73 6.67 31.49
N ILE A 62 -9.66 5.68 30.60
CA ILE A 62 -9.77 4.25 30.96
C ILE A 62 -8.47 3.74 31.58
N VAL A 63 -7.31 4.14 31.04
CA VAL A 63 -6.01 3.56 31.43
C VAL A 63 -5.14 4.45 32.30
N GLY A 64 -5.53 5.72 32.45
CA GLY A 64 -4.77 6.79 33.09
C GLY A 64 -3.84 7.51 32.11
N ASP A 65 -3.89 8.84 32.11
CA ASP A 65 -3.10 9.69 31.20
C ASP A 65 -1.59 9.49 31.38
N GLU A 66 -1.13 9.19 32.60
CA GLU A 66 0.29 8.90 32.85
C GLU A 66 0.79 7.65 32.11
N ARG A 67 -0.10 6.72 31.76
CA ARG A 67 0.26 5.49 31.05
C ARG A 67 0.12 5.65 29.54
N LEU A 68 -0.72 6.56 29.08
CA LEU A 68 -0.95 6.79 27.66
C LEU A 68 0.15 7.70 27.09
N GLN A 69 0.78 7.29 25.98
CA GLN A 69 1.67 8.17 25.23
C GLN A 69 0.87 9.17 24.39
N ASP A 70 1.52 10.28 24.03
CA ASP A 70 0.99 11.26 23.09
C ASP A 70 0.46 10.60 21.81
N CYS A 71 -0.64 11.13 21.29
CA CYS A 71 -1.29 10.62 20.09
C CYS A 71 -0.38 10.76 18.87
N SER A 72 0.13 9.64 18.35
CA SER A 72 0.99 9.63 17.15
C SER A 72 0.23 9.25 15.87
N ILE A 73 -1.11 9.26 15.90
CA ILE A 73 -1.93 8.99 14.73
C ILE A 73 -1.86 10.15 13.73
N TYR A 74 -1.74 11.38 14.25
CA TYR A 74 -1.63 12.57 13.43
C TYR A 74 -0.28 12.62 12.70
N ALA A 75 -0.36 12.98 11.43
CA ALA A 75 0.76 13.27 10.56
C ALA A 75 0.49 14.56 9.79
N THR A 76 1.50 15.04 9.06
CA THR A 76 1.38 16.19 8.18
C THR A 76 1.92 15.83 6.81
N PHE A 77 1.21 16.24 5.77
CA PHE A 77 1.64 16.11 4.37
C PHE A 77 1.45 17.46 3.68
N GLU A 78 2.53 18.08 3.23
CA GLU A 78 2.50 19.41 2.57
C GLU A 78 1.66 20.43 3.36
N GLU A 79 1.92 20.54 4.67
CA GLU A 79 1.20 21.43 5.61
C GLU A 79 -0.27 21.04 5.89
N HIS A 80 -0.80 20.03 5.20
CA HIS A 80 -2.14 19.50 5.45
C HIS A 80 -2.16 18.40 6.51
N ALA A 81 -3.24 18.35 7.28
CA ALA A 81 -3.49 17.29 8.24
C ALA A 81 -3.58 15.92 7.54
N ALA A 82 -2.99 14.91 8.17
CA ALA A 82 -3.01 13.54 7.71
C ALA A 82 -3.13 12.58 8.90
N VAL A 83 -3.58 11.36 8.66
CA VAL A 83 -3.66 10.31 9.68
C VAL A 83 -2.97 9.04 9.21
N GLU A 84 -2.20 8.43 10.11
CA GLU A 84 -1.49 7.17 9.88
C GLU A 84 -2.28 5.99 10.44
N MET A 85 -2.43 4.94 9.62
CA MET A 85 -2.99 3.67 10.01
C MET A 85 -2.15 2.52 9.48
N SER A 86 -1.96 1.51 10.32
CA SER A 86 -1.14 0.35 9.95
C SER A 86 -1.54 -0.89 10.72
N ASN A 87 -1.27 -2.05 10.15
CA ASN A 87 -1.38 -3.34 10.80
C ASN A 87 -0.04 -4.08 10.73
N ARG A 88 0.33 -4.77 11.80
CA ARG A 88 1.55 -5.58 11.84
C ARG A 88 1.34 -6.83 11.01
N TYR A 89 2.38 -7.28 10.31
CA TYR A 89 2.33 -8.57 9.61
C TYR A 89 2.37 -9.75 10.56
N PHE A 90 3.00 -9.59 11.71
CA PHE A 90 3.33 -10.71 12.56
C PHE A 90 3.06 -10.42 14.01
N THR A 91 2.53 -11.43 14.69
CA THR A 91 2.40 -11.49 16.13
C THR A 91 3.48 -12.44 16.67
N PRO A 92 4.19 -12.08 17.77
CA PRO A 92 5.09 -13.04 18.42
C PRO A 92 4.29 -14.26 18.90
N ARG A 93 4.77 -15.50 18.66
CA ARG A 93 3.99 -16.71 19.01
C ARG A 93 3.62 -16.80 20.49
N ARG A 94 4.51 -16.35 21.38
CA ARG A 94 4.24 -16.27 22.82
C ARG A 94 3.06 -15.36 23.19
N GLU A 95 2.73 -14.40 22.34
CA GLU A 95 1.61 -13.45 22.50
C GLU A 95 0.38 -13.88 21.70
N ALA A 96 0.52 -14.84 20.77
CA ALA A 96 -0.55 -15.29 19.90
C ALA A 96 -1.54 -16.24 20.58
N GLY A 97 -1.24 -16.74 21.78
CA GLY A 97 -2.13 -17.65 22.51
C GLY A 97 -2.47 -18.90 21.69
N SER A 98 -3.77 -19.18 21.50
CA SER A 98 -4.29 -20.27 20.66
C SER A 98 -4.59 -19.85 19.21
N ALA A 99 -4.15 -18.67 18.77
CA ALA A 99 -4.43 -18.19 17.43
C ALA A 99 -3.82 -19.11 16.37
N THR A 100 -4.60 -19.37 15.31
CA THR A 100 -4.16 -20.21 14.19
C THR A 100 -3.38 -19.36 13.19
N GLY A 101 -2.24 -19.88 12.74
CA GLY A 101 -1.42 -19.23 11.72
C GLY A 101 -2.08 -19.30 10.35
N ARG A 102 -2.02 -18.19 9.63
CA ARG A 102 -2.41 -18.07 8.22
C ARG A 102 -1.15 -17.97 7.36
N LEU A 103 -1.21 -18.54 6.16
CA LEU A 103 -0.12 -18.43 5.19
C LEU A 103 -0.24 -17.10 4.45
N LEU A 104 0.90 -16.44 4.26
CA LEU A 104 0.97 -15.26 3.40
C LEU A 104 0.85 -15.71 1.94
N GLY A 105 -0.04 -15.05 1.18
CA GLY A 105 -0.18 -15.29 -0.25
C GLY A 105 1.00 -14.77 -1.07
N GLU A 106 1.12 -15.26 -2.31
CA GLU A 106 2.16 -14.81 -3.26
C GLU A 106 2.02 -13.33 -3.65
N ASP A 107 0.82 -12.78 -3.52
CA ASP A 107 0.53 -11.35 -3.71
C ASP A 107 1.18 -10.47 -2.64
N ILE A 108 1.41 -11.03 -1.45
CA ILE A 108 2.01 -10.36 -0.31
C ILE A 108 3.52 -10.64 -0.23
N ASP A 109 3.90 -11.91 -0.33
CA ASP A 109 5.27 -12.40 -0.15
C ASP A 109 5.75 -13.25 -1.34
N PRO A 110 5.85 -12.67 -2.55
CA PRO A 110 6.16 -13.42 -3.78
C PRO A 110 7.53 -14.11 -3.76
N LEU A 111 8.43 -13.66 -2.88
CA LEU A 111 9.79 -14.18 -2.75
C LEU A 111 10.00 -14.99 -1.46
N GLY A 112 8.95 -15.22 -0.66
CA GLY A 112 9.05 -15.91 0.62
C GLY A 112 9.93 -15.18 1.66
N ILE A 113 10.22 -13.90 1.46
CA ILE A 113 11.12 -13.10 2.30
C ILE A 113 10.49 -12.87 3.68
N LEU A 114 9.21 -12.52 3.73
CA LEU A 114 8.48 -12.29 4.98
C LEU A 114 8.36 -13.60 5.76
N THR A 115 7.93 -14.66 5.07
CA THR A 115 7.74 -16.00 5.65
C THR A 115 9.05 -16.55 6.21
N LYS A 116 10.13 -16.45 5.44
CA LYS A 116 11.47 -16.87 5.89
C LYS A 116 11.95 -16.06 7.09
N ALA A 117 11.69 -14.76 7.10
CA ALA A 117 12.13 -13.89 8.19
C ALA A 117 11.32 -14.11 9.48
N ALA A 118 10.03 -14.44 9.38
CA ALA A 118 9.19 -14.82 10.51
C ALA A 118 9.72 -16.04 11.26
N GLY A 119 10.21 -17.04 10.53
CA GLY A 119 10.72 -18.28 11.11
C GLY A 119 9.70 -18.95 12.03
N THR A 120 10.16 -19.46 13.17
CA THR A 120 9.29 -20.09 14.18
C THR A 120 8.82 -19.12 15.26
N GLU A 121 9.40 -17.92 15.37
CA GLU A 121 9.13 -17.00 16.49
C GLU A 121 7.88 -16.15 16.28
N TYR A 122 7.49 -15.97 15.02
CA TYR A 122 6.41 -15.10 14.59
C TYR A 122 5.35 -15.87 13.83
N ILE A 123 4.11 -15.40 13.93
CA ILE A 123 2.96 -15.99 13.27
C ILE A 123 2.09 -14.88 12.67
N HIS A 124 1.65 -15.09 11.43
CA HIS A 124 0.63 -14.25 10.80
C HIS A 124 -0.74 -14.83 11.19
N THR A 125 -1.62 -14.02 11.78
CA THR A 125 -2.96 -14.45 12.22
C THR A 125 -4.02 -13.61 11.52
N GLU A 126 -5.29 -13.96 11.71
CA GLU A 126 -6.42 -13.18 11.21
C GLU A 126 -6.37 -11.71 11.62
N ASP A 127 -5.89 -11.41 12.82
CA ASP A 127 -5.74 -10.03 13.29
C ASP A 127 -4.69 -9.23 12.50
N ASN A 128 -3.80 -9.90 11.77
CA ASN A 128 -2.72 -9.29 10.98
C ASN A 128 -3.13 -9.06 9.51
N GLU A 129 -4.30 -9.55 9.11
CA GLU A 129 -4.82 -9.44 7.75
C GLU A 129 -5.26 -8.00 7.44
N VAL A 130 -5.05 -7.61 6.19
CA VAL A 130 -5.60 -6.38 5.60
C VAL A 130 -6.23 -6.76 4.28
N TYR A 131 -7.50 -6.42 4.10
CA TYR A 131 -8.23 -6.72 2.88
C TYR A 131 -8.10 -5.60 1.85
N TYR A 132 -7.96 -5.97 0.58
CA TYR A 132 -7.75 -5.04 -0.52
C TYR A 132 -8.88 -5.15 -1.53
N TYR A 133 -9.51 -4.02 -1.82
CA TYR A 133 -10.64 -3.94 -2.73
C TYR A 133 -10.51 -2.81 -3.75
N GLU A 134 -11.25 -2.94 -4.84
CA GLU A 134 -11.51 -1.89 -5.81
C GLU A 134 -13.01 -1.73 -5.95
N ARG A 135 -13.49 -0.48 -5.89
CA ARG A 135 -14.87 -0.15 -6.18
C ARG A 135 -15.11 -0.25 -7.68
N ARG A 136 -16.01 -1.14 -8.07
CA ARG A 136 -16.50 -1.33 -9.44
C ARG A 136 -17.95 -0.89 -9.54
N GLY A 137 -18.32 -0.35 -10.70
CA GLY A 137 -19.66 0.18 -10.96
C GLY A 137 -19.62 1.69 -11.24
N LYS A 138 -20.45 2.14 -12.18
CA LYS A 138 -20.49 3.55 -12.62
C LYS A 138 -21.39 4.43 -11.75
N ASN A 139 -22.34 3.83 -11.03
CA ASN A 139 -23.39 4.52 -10.27
C ASN A 139 -23.43 4.01 -8.83
N GLU A 140 -23.92 4.82 -7.89
CA GLU A 140 -24.03 4.46 -6.46
C GLU A 140 -24.83 3.18 -6.20
N SER A 141 -25.83 2.87 -7.03
CA SER A 141 -26.73 1.73 -6.86
C SER A 141 -26.17 0.37 -7.32
N ASP A 142 -25.05 0.32 -8.04
CA ASP A 142 -24.38 -0.92 -8.47
C ASP A 142 -22.90 -0.94 -8.03
N GLN A 143 -22.59 -0.23 -6.94
CA GLN A 143 -21.25 -0.29 -6.35
C GLN A 143 -20.98 -1.68 -5.80
N ARG A 144 -19.96 -2.33 -6.36
CA ARG A 144 -19.45 -3.62 -5.90
C ARG A 144 -17.99 -3.49 -5.56
N PHE A 145 -17.56 -4.10 -4.47
CA PHE A 145 -16.15 -4.19 -4.11
C PHE A 145 -15.59 -5.52 -4.61
N ALA A 146 -14.62 -5.45 -5.50
CA ALA A 146 -13.89 -6.62 -5.98
C ALA A 146 -12.56 -6.71 -5.26
N SER A 147 -12.16 -7.92 -4.84
CA SER A 147 -10.83 -8.12 -4.29
C SER A 147 -9.76 -7.84 -5.34
N VAL A 148 -8.69 -7.18 -4.93
CA VAL A 148 -7.57 -6.77 -5.79
C VAL A 148 -6.24 -6.95 -5.08
N LEU A 149 -5.16 -6.88 -5.86
CA LEU A 149 -3.81 -6.96 -5.33
C LEU A 149 -3.40 -5.63 -4.67
N PRO A 150 -2.64 -5.65 -3.57
CA PRO A 150 -2.15 -4.47 -2.87
C PRO A 150 -1.25 -3.56 -3.72
N VAL A 151 -0.63 -4.12 -4.76
CA VAL A 151 0.31 -3.39 -5.64
C VAL A 151 -0.36 -2.26 -6.43
N ILE A 152 -1.68 -2.29 -6.61
CA ILE A 152 -2.39 -1.31 -7.43
C ILE A 152 -2.41 0.08 -6.79
N PHE A 153 -2.46 0.15 -5.46
CA PHE A 153 -2.60 1.40 -4.72
C PHE A 153 -1.36 2.29 -4.86
N GLN A 154 -1.57 3.54 -5.20
CA GLN A 154 -0.53 4.55 -5.38
C GLN A 154 -0.77 5.76 -4.47
N VAL A 155 0.30 6.54 -4.28
CA VAL A 155 0.18 7.89 -3.70
C VAL A 155 -0.61 8.76 -4.68
N GLY A 156 -1.62 9.47 -4.18
CA GLY A 156 -2.58 10.26 -4.97
C GLY A 156 -3.93 9.57 -5.17
N ASP A 157 -4.06 8.28 -4.90
CA ASP A 157 -5.33 7.57 -5.04
C ASP A 157 -6.32 7.98 -3.93
N ILE A 158 -7.59 8.14 -4.32
CA ILE A 158 -8.71 8.32 -3.40
C ILE A 158 -9.17 6.94 -2.96
N VAL A 159 -9.16 6.71 -1.65
CA VAL A 159 -9.48 5.43 -1.03
C VAL A 159 -10.49 5.58 0.09
N GLU A 160 -11.22 4.51 0.33
CA GLU A 160 -11.90 4.26 1.62
C GLU A 160 -11.07 3.23 2.39
N VAL A 161 -10.80 3.50 3.65
CA VAL A 161 -10.11 2.56 4.53
C VAL A 161 -10.97 2.24 5.73
N GLN A 162 -10.95 0.98 6.12
CA GLN A 162 -11.57 0.52 7.36
C GLN A 162 -10.51 0.37 8.42
N VAL A 163 -10.77 0.93 9.60
CA VAL A 163 -9.81 0.96 10.70
C VAL A 163 -10.48 0.61 12.02
N SER A 164 -9.67 0.10 12.94
CA SER A 164 -10.07 -0.15 14.31
C SER A 164 -9.13 0.56 15.27
N PHE A 165 -9.69 1.15 16.32
CA PHE A 165 -8.89 1.79 17.36
C PHE A 165 -8.45 0.76 18.40
N ALA A 166 -7.15 0.75 18.70
CA ALA A 166 -6.57 -0.17 19.67
C ALA A 166 -5.57 0.53 20.58
N LEU A 167 -5.46 0.03 21.81
CA LEU A 167 -4.37 0.33 22.72
C LEU A 167 -3.31 -0.75 22.62
N LEU A 168 -2.12 -0.37 22.18
CA LEU A 168 -0.98 -1.27 22.09
C LEU A 168 -0.04 -1.07 23.27
N PRO A 169 0.37 -2.14 23.96
CA PRO A 169 1.35 -2.05 25.02
C PRO A 169 2.74 -1.75 24.47
N LEU A 170 3.43 -0.84 25.15
CA LEU A 170 4.82 -0.48 24.91
C LEU A 170 5.68 -0.93 26.10
N ARG A 171 6.98 -0.66 26.00
CA ARG A 171 7.91 -0.86 27.11
C ARG A 171 7.53 0.03 28.29
N GLU A 172 7.98 -0.36 29.49
CA GLU A 172 7.80 0.43 30.72
C GLU A 172 6.33 0.67 31.11
N GLY A 173 5.41 -0.20 30.68
CA GLY A 173 4.00 -0.12 31.05
C GLY A 173 3.21 1.00 30.36
N LYS A 174 3.85 1.71 29.41
CA LYS A 174 3.20 2.71 28.57
C LYS A 174 2.28 2.05 27.54
N LEU A 175 1.25 2.76 27.13
CA LEU A 175 0.27 2.34 26.13
C LEU A 175 0.24 3.38 25.01
N LYS A 176 -0.09 2.94 23.80
CA LYS A 176 -0.22 3.81 22.64
C LYS A 176 -1.55 3.56 21.93
N THR A 177 -2.26 4.64 21.63
CA THR A 177 -3.42 4.62 20.74
C THR A 177 -2.96 4.46 19.29
N CYS A 178 -3.52 3.47 18.59
CA CYS A 178 -3.24 3.19 17.19
C CYS A 178 -4.53 2.99 16.39
N MET A 179 -4.50 3.37 15.12
CA MET A 179 -5.48 2.94 14.11
C MET A 179 -4.94 1.71 13.39
N ILE A 180 -5.55 0.56 13.67
CA ILE A 180 -5.25 -0.70 13.02
C ILE A 180 -5.98 -0.72 11.69
N LEU A 181 -5.21 -0.81 10.60
CA LEU A 181 -5.76 -0.93 9.26
C LEU A 181 -6.41 -2.31 9.09
N ARG A 182 -7.68 -2.34 8.65
CA ARG A 182 -8.45 -3.57 8.41
C ARG A 182 -8.72 -3.80 6.92
N SER A 183 -8.99 -2.75 6.16
CA SER A 183 -9.09 -2.85 4.70
C SER A 183 -8.78 -1.53 4.00
N ILE A 184 -8.46 -1.61 2.72
CA ILE A 184 -8.33 -0.48 1.79
C ILE A 184 -9.14 -0.79 0.54
N SER A 185 -9.97 0.17 0.13
CA SER A 185 -10.78 0.12 -1.08
C SER A 185 -10.42 1.28 -2.00
N LEU A 186 -10.00 1.00 -3.23
CA LEU A 186 -9.74 2.03 -4.24
C LEU A 186 -11.07 2.61 -4.73
N LEU A 187 -11.28 3.91 -4.53
CA LEU A 187 -12.48 4.62 -4.96
C LEU A 187 -12.28 5.33 -6.30
N ASP A 188 -11.13 5.98 -6.48
CA ASP A 188 -10.73 6.66 -7.71
C ASP A 188 -9.20 6.77 -7.80
N GLY A 189 -8.63 6.33 -8.92
CA GLY A 189 -7.20 6.46 -9.25
C GLY A 189 -6.95 7.29 -10.52
N SER A 190 -7.97 7.97 -11.04
CA SER A 190 -7.93 8.67 -12.33
C SER A 190 -6.91 9.80 -12.35
N GLN A 191 -6.74 10.52 -11.22
CA GLN A 191 -5.74 11.58 -11.08
C GLN A 191 -4.31 11.02 -11.11
N THR A 192 -4.05 9.92 -10.41
CA THR A 192 -2.74 9.26 -10.41
C THR A 192 -2.38 8.71 -11.80
N GLN A 193 -3.37 8.15 -12.51
CA GLN A 193 -3.20 7.68 -13.88
C GLN A 193 -2.88 8.84 -14.84
N ALA A 194 -3.65 9.93 -14.78
CA ALA A 194 -3.44 11.11 -15.60
C ALA A 194 -2.05 11.74 -15.34
N ALA A 195 -1.65 11.87 -14.08
CA ALA A 195 -0.33 12.37 -13.69
C ALA A 195 0.81 11.48 -14.24
N SER A 196 0.63 10.16 -14.22
CA SER A 196 1.60 9.21 -14.77
C SER A 196 1.75 9.37 -16.29
N VAL A 197 0.65 9.52 -17.02
CA VAL A 197 0.65 9.77 -18.48
C VAL A 197 1.34 11.10 -18.80
N LEU A 198 1.01 12.17 -18.07
CA LEU A 198 1.62 13.47 -18.25
C LEU A 198 3.14 13.43 -17.99
N SER A 199 3.57 12.76 -16.91
CA SER A 199 5.00 12.60 -16.56
C SER A 199 5.79 11.84 -17.63
N LEU A 200 5.19 10.81 -18.24
CA LEU A 200 5.82 10.10 -19.36
C LEU A 200 5.91 10.99 -20.60
N SER A 201 4.84 11.74 -20.90
CA SER A 201 4.80 12.64 -22.05
C SER A 201 5.81 13.80 -21.95
N SER A 202 6.09 14.32 -20.76
CA SER A 202 7.10 15.37 -20.55
C SER A 202 8.51 14.83 -20.72
N LYS A 203 8.82 13.64 -20.18
CA LYS A 203 10.12 12.97 -20.36
C LYS A 203 10.44 12.67 -21.82
N MET A 204 9.42 12.40 -22.66
CA MET A 204 9.62 12.22 -24.10
C MET A 204 10.00 13.51 -24.84
N LYS A 205 9.70 14.68 -24.27
CA LYS A 205 10.04 15.99 -24.85
C LYS A 205 11.43 16.49 -24.44
N GLU A 206 12.06 15.88 -23.43
CA GLU A 206 13.43 16.20 -23.04
C GLU A 206 14.43 15.69 -24.10
N PRO A 207 15.50 16.44 -24.40
CA PRO A 207 16.50 16.01 -25.36
C PRO A 207 17.15 14.70 -24.90
N ALA A 208 16.97 13.65 -25.70
CA ALA A 208 17.47 12.32 -25.40
C ALA A 208 19.01 12.34 -25.29
N THR A 209 19.55 12.09 -24.10
CA THR A 209 20.93 11.63 -23.99
C THR A 209 21.01 10.25 -24.64
N ALA A 210 21.92 10.09 -25.61
CA ALA A 210 22.05 8.87 -26.40
C ALA A 210 22.37 7.67 -25.49
N ARG A 211 21.34 6.90 -25.13
CA ARG A 211 21.48 5.58 -24.52
C ARG A 211 21.37 4.53 -25.59
N VAL A 212 22.42 3.73 -25.74
CA VAL A 212 22.40 2.51 -26.57
C VAL A 212 21.32 1.60 -26.02
N THR A 213 20.19 1.53 -26.73
CA THR A 213 19.10 0.61 -26.42
C THR A 213 19.24 -0.60 -27.34
N LEU A 214 19.53 -1.76 -26.75
CA LEU A 214 19.40 -3.04 -27.45
C LEU A 214 17.92 -3.26 -27.76
N LYS A 215 17.52 -2.98 -29.01
CA LYS A 215 16.19 -3.30 -29.52
C LYS A 215 16.03 -4.82 -29.51
N ARG A 216 15.22 -5.35 -28.59
CA ARG A 216 14.74 -6.73 -28.64
C ARG A 216 13.75 -6.85 -29.80
N ARG A 217 14.05 -7.69 -30.79
CA ARG A 217 13.08 -8.04 -31.83
C ARG A 217 11.95 -8.84 -31.19
N VAL A 218 10.72 -8.34 -31.33
CA VAL A 218 9.47 -9.05 -31.03
C VAL A 218 8.70 -9.08 -32.34
N GLY A 219 8.16 -10.25 -32.74
CA GLY A 219 7.54 -10.51 -34.06
C GLY A 219 6.45 -9.50 -34.47
N TYR A 220 6.07 -9.38 -35.73
CA TYR A 220 5.62 -10.45 -36.64
C TYR A 220 6.68 -10.89 -37.66
N HIS A 221 6.96 -12.19 -37.72
CA HIS A 221 7.51 -12.81 -38.93
C HIS A 221 6.36 -13.00 -39.91
N GLU A 222 6.22 -12.07 -40.86
CA GLU A 222 5.99 -12.49 -42.23
C GLU A 222 7.37 -12.43 -42.90
N GLU A 223 7.99 -13.59 -43.05
CA GLU A 223 9.21 -13.70 -43.83
C GLU A 223 8.88 -13.52 -45.32
N GLN A 224 9.52 -12.50 -45.90
CA GLN A 224 10.02 -12.40 -47.29
C GLN A 224 8.96 -12.39 -48.40
N GLU A 225 8.98 -11.45 -49.35
CA GLU A 225 9.68 -11.73 -50.63
C GLU A 225 10.03 -10.48 -51.48
N SER A 226 9.63 -9.26 -51.13
CA SER A 226 9.71 -8.14 -52.10
C SER A 226 11.07 -7.43 -52.15
N ALA A 227 11.80 -7.33 -51.03
CA ALA A 227 13.04 -6.52 -50.98
C ALA A 227 14.29 -7.24 -51.51
N THR A 228 14.32 -8.57 -51.47
CA THR A 228 15.49 -9.35 -51.95
C THR A 228 15.49 -9.49 -53.47
N ARG A 229 14.31 -9.51 -54.11
CA ARG A 229 14.18 -9.64 -55.58
C ARG A 229 14.65 -8.40 -56.35
N ALA A 230 14.54 -7.21 -55.74
CA ALA A 230 15.00 -5.95 -56.34
C ALA A 230 16.52 -5.75 -56.32
N LYS A 231 17.26 -6.52 -55.50
CA LYS A 231 18.73 -6.41 -55.40
C LYS A 231 19.49 -7.39 -56.29
N PHE A 232 18.82 -8.41 -56.84
CA PHE A 232 19.42 -9.37 -57.77
C PHE A 232 19.17 -9.04 -59.26
N SER A 233 18.38 -8.01 -59.58
CA SER A 233 18.15 -7.59 -60.97
C SER A 233 19.25 -6.69 -61.56
N HIS A 234 20.31 -6.39 -60.79
CA HIS A 234 21.40 -5.49 -61.20
C HIS A 234 22.78 -6.17 -61.25
N MET A 235 22.84 -7.50 -61.16
CA MET A 235 24.09 -8.23 -61.37
C MET A 235 24.11 -8.74 -62.81
N GLU A 236 24.59 -7.90 -63.73
CA GLU A 236 25.13 -8.38 -65.01
C GLU A 236 26.43 -9.14 -64.72
N ILE A 237 26.53 -10.33 -65.34
CA ILE A 237 27.71 -11.17 -65.31
C ILE A 237 28.48 -10.86 -66.61
N ASP A 238 29.63 -10.21 -66.48
CA ASP A 238 30.73 -10.27 -67.45
C ASP A 238 31.86 -11.13 -66.86
#